data_AF-A0A8T5Y6D8-F1
#
_entry.id   AF-A0A8T5Y6D8-F1
#
_cell.length_a   1.000
_cell.length_b   1.000
_cell.length_c   1.000
_cell.angle_alpha   90.00
_cell.angle_beta   90.00
_cell.angle_gamma   90.00
#
_symmetry.space_group_name_H-M   'P 1'
#
loop_
_entity.id
_entity.type
_entity.pdbx_description
1 polymer ?
#
loop_
_entity_poly.entity_id
_entity_poly.type
_entity_poly.pdbx_seq_one_letter_code
_entity_poly.pdbx_strand_id
1 'polypeptide(L)' 'RSGNRYLRFYLVEAANSVMRYEPEFRSYYLKKYHEVPKHQHKRALVLTARKLVRLIDALLRNDQIYTPRRKVGN' A
#
# COMPACT_ATOMS: atom_id res chain seq x y z
N ARG A 1 12.22 -10.88 -16.79
CA ARG A 1 10.91 -10.65 -16.10
C ARG A 1 10.66 -11.84 -15.20
N SER A 2 10.86 -11.72 -13.89
CA SER A 2 10.63 -12.79 -12.90
C SER A 2 9.70 -12.26 -11.80
N GLY A 3 8.75 -13.08 -11.37
CA GLY A 3 7.75 -12.75 -10.33
C GLY A 3 6.40 -13.42 -10.59
N ASN A 4 5.75 -13.90 -9.53
CA ASN A 4 4.45 -14.57 -9.61
C ASN A 4 3.35 -13.55 -10.00
N ARG A 5 2.67 -13.79 -11.14
CA ARG A 5 1.60 -12.92 -11.66
C ARG A 5 0.42 -12.79 -10.70
N TYR A 6 0.02 -13.91 -10.08
CA TYR A 6 -1.09 -13.94 -9.12
C TYR A 6 -0.75 -13.16 -7.86
N LEU A 7 0.47 -13.33 -7.34
CA LEU A 7 0.91 -12.58 -6.17
C LEU A 7 0.84 -11.07 -6.41
N ARG A 8 1.32 -10.61 -7.58
CA ARG A 8 1.24 -9.19 -7.94
C ARG A 8 -0.21 -8.69 -8.01
N PHE A 9 -1.10 -9.49 -8.59
CA PHE A 9 -2.52 -9.15 -8.67
C PHE A 9 -3.12 -8.98 -7.27
N TYR A 10 -2.93 -9.96 -6.39
CA TYR A 10 -3.47 -9.91 -5.02
C TYR A 10 -2.89 -8.77 -4.19
N LEU A 11 -1.61 -8.43 -4.35
CA LEU A 11 -1.01 -7.30 -3.65
C LEU A 11 -1.60 -5.95 -4.09
N VAL A 12 -2.00 -5.83 -5.36
CA VAL A 12 -2.67 -4.62 -5.86
C VAL A 12 -4.12 -4.55 -5.36
N GLU A 13 -4.83 -5.67 -5.36
CA GLU A 13 -6.18 -5.76 -4.78
C GLU A 13 -6.17 -5.46 -3.28
N ALA A 14 -5.19 -6.02 -2.54
CA ALA A 14 -5.00 -5.73 -1.13
C ALA A 14 -4.73 -4.23 -0.89
N ALA A 15 -3.91 -3.59 -1.73
CA ALA A 15 -3.67 -2.15 -1.64
C ALA A 15 -4.94 -1.31 -1.86
N ASN A 16 -5.84 -1.75 -2.74
CA ASN A 16 -7.15 -1.11 -2.96
C ASN A 16 -8.05 -1.23 -1.73
N SER A 17 -7.96 -2.34 -0.99
CA SER A 17 -8.66 -2.50 0.30
C SER A 17 -8.01 -1.64 1.39
N VAL A 18 -6.70 -1.76 1.59
CA VAL A 18 -5.97 -1.04 2.66
C VAL A 18 -6.12 0.48 2.52
N MET A 19 -6.09 1.05 1.32
CA MET A 19 -6.28 2.49 1.15
C MET A 19 -7.69 2.98 1.56
N ARG A 20 -8.69 2.10 1.66
CA ARG A 20 -10.05 2.46 2.10
C ARG A 20 -10.14 2.53 3.62
N TYR A 21 -9.41 1.67 4.32
CA TYR A 21 -9.52 1.49 5.77
C TYR A 21 -8.38 2.13 6.58
N GLU A 22 -7.17 2.23 6.01
CA GLU A 22 -6.00 2.79 6.69
C GLU A 22 -5.71 4.21 6.20
N PRO A 23 -5.89 5.26 7.03
CA PRO A 23 -5.73 6.65 6.65
C PRO A 23 -4.34 6.99 6.08
N GLU A 24 -3.28 6.35 6.56
CA GLU A 24 -1.93 6.59 6.05
C GLU A 24 -1.79 6.16 4.58
N PHE A 25 -2.37 5.01 4.24
CA PHE A 25 -2.37 4.51 2.86
C PHE A 25 -3.32 5.30 1.98
N ARG A 26 -4.47 5.75 2.50
CA ARG A 26 -5.38 6.65 1.79
C ARG A 26 -4.69 7.96 1.41
N SER A 27 -4.01 8.58 2.36
CA SER A 27 -3.30 9.85 2.18
C SER A 27 -2.18 9.69 1.14
N TYR A 28 -1.43 8.60 1.23
CA TYR A 28 -0.40 8.27 0.26
C TYR A 28 -0.99 8.07 -1.15
N TYR A 29 -2.08 7.30 -1.27
CA TYR A 29 -2.76 7.08 -2.55
C TYR A 29 -3.23 8.40 -3.19
N LEU A 30 -3.91 9.26 -2.42
CA LEU A 30 -4.40 10.55 -2.93
C LEU A 30 -3.25 11.45 -3.39
N LYS A 31 -2.17 11.54 -2.60
CA LYS A 31 -0.97 12.26 -3.01
C LYS A 31 -0.44 11.74 -4.35
N LYS A 32 -0.29 10.42 -4.51
CA LYS A 32 0.19 9.82 -5.77
C LYS A 32 -0.79 9.94 -6.93
N TYR A 33 -2.09 10.03 -6.64
CA TYR A 33 -3.12 10.28 -7.64
C TYR A 33 -2.96 11.66 -8.26
N HIS A 34 -2.78 12.69 -7.43
CA HIS A 34 -2.62 14.08 -7.89
C HIS A 34 -1.26 14.40 -8.51
N GLU A 35 -0.19 13.69 -8.13
CA GLU A 35 1.15 13.85 -8.72
C GLU A 35 1.25 13.35 -10.19
N VAL A 36 0.28 12.55 -10.65
CA VAL A 36 0.39 11.83 -11.94
C VAL A 36 -0.53 12.46 -12.99
N PRO A 37 -0.07 12.71 -14.23
CA PRO A 37 -0.92 13.33 -15.26
C PRO A 37 -1.84 12.33 -15.98
N LYS A 38 -1.41 11.06 -16.17
CA LYS A 38 -2.15 10.05 -16.96
C LYS A 38 -2.26 8.72 -16.22
N HIS A 39 -3.40 8.04 -16.34
CA HIS A 39 -3.69 6.77 -15.66
C HIS A 39 -3.50 6.85 -14.13
N GLN A 40 -3.94 7.98 -13.57
CA GLN A 40 -3.77 8.36 -12.16
C GLN A 40 -4.13 7.23 -11.21
N HIS A 41 -5.34 6.67 -11.33
CA HIS A 41 -5.82 5.59 -10.48
C HIS A 41 -4.90 4.37 -10.50
N LYS A 42 -4.63 3.79 -11.68
CA LYS A 42 -3.79 2.58 -11.80
C LYS A 42 -2.37 2.83 -11.29
N ARG A 43 -1.78 3.99 -11.58
CA ARG A 43 -0.41 4.33 -11.16
C ARG A 43 -0.33 4.56 -9.66
N ALA A 44 -1.25 5.34 -9.08
CA ALA A 44 -1.33 5.56 -7.65
C ALA A 44 -1.52 4.23 -6.90
N LEU A 45 -2.43 3.37 -7.38
CA LEU A 45 -2.69 2.07 -6.77
C LEU A 45 -1.45 1.16 -6.76
N VAL A 46 -0.70 1.11 -7.86
CA VAL A 46 0.55 0.34 -7.94
C VAL A 46 1.62 0.90 -6.99
N LEU A 47 1.71 2.23 -6.85
CA LEU A 47 2.62 2.85 -5.89
C LEU A 47 2.23 2.55 -4.45
N THR A 48 0.93 2.57 -4.14
CA THR A 48 0.39 2.16 -2.84
C THR A 48 0.68 0.70 -2.54
N ALA A 49 0.52 -0.21 -3.53
CA ALA A 49 0.91 -1.61 -3.39
C ALA A 49 2.41 -1.77 -3.11
N ARG A 50 3.27 -0.99 -3.77
CA ARG A 50 4.72 -0.98 -3.46
C ARG A 50 5.03 -0.47 -2.06
N LYS A 51 4.26 0.47 -1.52
CA LYS A 51 4.38 0.91 -0.13
C LYS A 51 3.95 -0.21 0.82
N LEU A 52 2.83 -0.88 0.52
CA LEU A 52 2.29 -1.97 1.34
C LEU A 52 3.25 -3.17 1.39
N VAL A 53 3.81 -3.58 0.27
CA VAL A 53 4.78 -4.69 0.21
C VAL A 53 5.99 -4.43 1.09
N ARG A 54 6.49 -3.19 1.15
CA ARG A 54 7.61 -2.86 2.04
C ARG A 54 7.26 -2.98 3.51
N LEU A 55 6.02 -2.61 3.89
CA LEU A 55 5.54 -2.79 5.25
C LEU A 55 5.46 -4.27 5.60
N ILE A 56 4.84 -5.08 4.73
CA ILE A 56 4.71 -6.53 4.93
C ILE A 56 6.09 -7.19 5.04
N ASP A 57 7.02 -6.86 4.13
CA ASP A 57 8.39 -7.39 4.16
C ASP A 57 9.12 -7.02 5.46
N ALA A 58 9.00 -5.77 5.92
CA ALA A 58 9.62 -5.34 7.18
C ALA A 58 9.02 -6.09 8.39
N LEU A 59 7.69 -6.24 8.44
CA LEU A 59 7.00 -6.96 9.50
C LEU A 59 7.41 -8.44 9.54
N LEU A 60 7.43 -9.10 8.37
CA LEU A 60 7.82 -10.50 8.27
C LEU A 60 9.29 -10.74 8.66
N ARG A 61 10.20 -9.85 8.25
CA ARG A 61 11.63 -9.94 8.62
C ARG A 61 11.86 -9.80 10.12
N ASN A 62 10.99 -9.06 10.81
CA ASN A 62 11.10 -8.81 12.24
C ASN A 62 10.20 -9.73 13.08
N ASP A 63 9.46 -10.65 12.46
CA ASP A 63 8.43 -11.48 13.09
C ASP A 63 7.41 -10.65 13.90
N GLN A 64 6.99 -9.52 13.32
CA GLN A 64 6.11 -8.54 13.96
C GLN A 64 4.71 -8.56 13.35
N ILE A 65 3.70 -8.51 14.20
CA ILE A 65 2.31 -8.28 13.78
C ILE A 65 2.12 -6.79 13.50
N TYR A 66 1.36 -6.45 12.46
CA TYR A 66 1.00 -5.07 12.16
C TYR A 66 0.30 -4.43 13.37
N THR A 67 0.94 -3.43 13.94
CA THR A 67 0.34 -2.58 14.96
C THR A 67 0.22 -1.19 14.35
N PRO A 68 -0.98 -0.78 13.90
CA PRO A 68 -1.17 0.60 13.45
C PRO A 68 -0.72 1.49 14.62
N ARG A 69 0.22 2.40 14.34
CA ARG A 69 0.86 3.24 15.36
C ARG A 69 -0.23 3.73 16.29
N ARG A 70 -0.17 3.35 17.58
CA ARG A 70 -1.09 3.83 18.63
C ARG A 70 -1.27 5.31 18.35
N LYS A 71 -2.47 5.72 17.93
CA LYS A 71 -2.84 7.13 17.95
C LYS A 71 -2.85 7.46 19.44
N VAL A 72 -1.70 7.86 19.99
CA VAL A 72 -1.67 8.54 21.27
C VAL A 72 -2.54 9.75 21.03
N GLY A 73 -3.73 9.74 21.63
CA GLY A 73 -4.71 10.79 21.46
C GLY A 73 -4.06 12.11 21.86
N ASN A 74 -4.05 13.05 20.93
CA ASN A 74 -4.09 14.47 21.26
C ASN A 74 -5.54 14.90 21.18
#